data_AF-A0A7Y5B3A4-F1
#
_entry.id   AF-A0A7Y5B3A4-F1
#
_cell.length_a   1.000
_cell.length_b   1.000
_cell.length_c   1.000
_cell.angle_alpha   90.00
_cell.angle_beta   90.00
_cell.angle_gamma   90.00
#
_symmetry.space_group_name_H-M   'P 1'
#
loop_
_entity.id
_entity.type
_entity.pdbx_description
1 polymer ?
#
loop_
_entity_poly.entity_id
_entity_poly.type
_entity_poly.pdbx_seq_one_letter_code
_entity_poly.pdbx_strand_id
1 'polypeptide(L)'
;MDPAKYAAEAAQARVLERISSIALGFVYFGSGLSVLALLILLFWLVTGRLDEASAASPDNVNTINNVGKLGIMGCALLVMGACWLYIDESSLGYFMIVVAVLLYFAIPFTLTQFKGELSGSNRMVDLAFGQMQNMAWVLFIPGVFLAVFDGVNRGIRRLKYGSELDQVLGVGQDVKQQEVPTARFMGKCWQLPFCRSYVRERCPIYHSRRTCWRERVGCMCEEKAIVTAMMNKAPAADPEMNVRFIPYNRQLSDFEKKERCKECVIYNEHQKQKYQLLAPVTVGSIIGGAYLLHDSLKGSMFKLLQTADNVLAKISLTPGGPSGPTGSTEAVQASMQANEMAAMLLYVCFAVILLSYLLRLVETACFSWKI
;
A
#
# COMPACT_ATOMS: atom_id res chain seq x y z
N MET A 1 34.37 -19.60 -24.66
CA MET A 1 33.98 -18.38 -23.92
C MET A 1 35.01 -17.32 -24.24
N ASP A 2 34.60 -16.20 -24.83
CA ASP A 2 35.52 -15.19 -25.37
C ASP A 2 35.97 -14.21 -24.25
N PRO A 3 37.26 -14.18 -23.85
CA PRO A 3 37.74 -13.34 -22.76
C PRO A 3 37.55 -11.84 -23.03
N ALA A 4 37.51 -11.41 -24.29
CA ALA A 4 37.28 -10.01 -24.64
C ALA A 4 35.86 -9.55 -24.26
N LYS A 5 34.86 -10.45 -24.41
CA LYS A 5 33.47 -10.17 -24.07
C LYS A 5 33.29 -9.98 -22.56
N TYR A 6 33.90 -10.84 -21.75
CA TYR A 6 33.88 -10.71 -20.28
C TYR A 6 34.55 -9.42 -19.79
N ALA A 7 35.67 -9.01 -20.40
CA ALA A 7 36.35 -7.78 -20.03
C ALA A 7 35.48 -6.53 -20.32
N ALA A 8 34.74 -6.52 -21.43
CA ALA A 8 33.82 -5.44 -21.79
C ALA A 8 32.62 -5.38 -20.83
N GLU A 9 31.99 -6.51 -20.51
CA GLU A 9 30.88 -6.59 -19.55
C GLU A 9 31.33 -6.12 -18.14
N ALA A 10 32.52 -6.53 -17.70
CA ALA A 10 33.09 -6.08 -16.43
C ALA A 10 33.46 -4.59 -16.41
N ALA A 11 33.82 -4.00 -17.54
CA ALA A 11 34.05 -2.56 -17.65
C ALA A 11 32.73 -1.78 -17.56
N GLN A 12 31.68 -2.24 -18.24
CA GLN A 12 30.34 -1.64 -18.17
C GLN A 12 29.75 -1.69 -16.76
N ALA A 13 29.88 -2.83 -16.08
CA ALA A 13 29.41 -2.98 -14.70
C ALA A 13 30.07 -1.97 -13.74
N ARG A 14 31.39 -1.78 -13.86
CA ARG A 14 32.14 -0.80 -13.03
C ARG A 14 31.74 0.65 -13.31
N VAL A 15 31.41 0.98 -14.56
CA VAL A 15 30.91 2.32 -14.90
C VAL A 15 29.53 2.55 -14.30
N LEU A 16 28.62 1.59 -14.44
CA LEU A 16 27.28 1.65 -13.83
C LEU A 16 27.34 1.79 -12.30
N GLU A 17 28.21 1.02 -11.65
CA GLU A 17 28.43 1.10 -10.20
C GLU A 17 28.91 2.50 -9.76
N ARG A 18 29.82 3.11 -10.52
CA ARG A 18 30.27 4.49 -10.26
C ARG A 18 29.17 5.52 -10.45
N ILE A 19 28.33 5.37 -11.48
CA ILE A 19 27.22 6.30 -11.69
C ILE A 19 26.20 6.17 -10.56
N SER A 20 25.85 4.94 -10.16
CA SER A 20 24.93 4.70 -9.05
C SER A 20 25.46 5.23 -7.72
N SER A 21 26.76 5.13 -7.45
CA SER A 21 27.34 5.72 -6.23
C SER A 21 27.32 7.24 -6.24
N ILE A 22 27.54 7.89 -7.39
CA ILE A 22 27.39 9.34 -7.55
C ILE A 22 25.93 9.76 -7.34
N ALA A 23 24.98 9.04 -7.95
CA ALA A 23 23.55 9.31 -7.80
C ALA A 23 23.10 9.17 -6.34
N LEU A 24 23.63 8.18 -5.62
CA LEU A 24 23.38 8.01 -4.18
C LEU A 24 23.95 9.18 -3.38
N GLY A 25 25.13 9.67 -3.75
CA GLY A 25 25.70 10.90 -3.22
C GLY A 25 24.77 12.10 -3.42
N PHE A 26 24.15 12.25 -4.60
CA PHE A 26 23.18 13.31 -4.86
C PHE A 26 21.92 13.21 -4.00
N VAL A 27 21.42 12.00 -3.73
CA VAL A 27 20.28 11.81 -2.83
C VAL A 27 20.62 12.23 -1.41
N TYR A 28 21.75 11.79 -0.86
CA TYR A 28 22.15 12.13 0.51
C TYR A 28 22.50 13.62 0.67
N PHE A 29 23.29 14.17 -0.25
CA PHE A 29 23.66 15.58 -0.18
C PHE A 29 22.48 16.50 -0.48
N GLY A 30 21.65 16.16 -1.47
CA GLY A 30 20.45 16.89 -1.82
C GLY A 30 19.38 16.89 -0.72
N SER A 31 19.14 15.73 -0.08
CA SER A 31 18.26 15.65 1.09
C SER A 31 18.80 16.46 2.26
N GLY A 32 20.09 16.35 2.58
CA GLY A 32 20.72 17.14 3.64
C GLY A 32 20.58 18.65 3.42
N LEU A 33 20.88 19.14 2.22
CA LEU A 33 20.76 20.57 1.88
C LEU A 33 19.31 21.07 1.92
N SER A 34 18.38 20.30 1.36
CA SER A 34 16.96 20.69 1.31
C SER A 34 16.33 20.72 2.71
N VAL A 35 16.61 19.73 3.55
CA VAL A 35 16.14 19.71 4.95
C VAL A 35 16.76 20.84 5.76
N LEU A 36 18.07 21.09 5.60
CA LEU A 36 18.73 22.19 6.30
C LEU A 36 18.14 23.55 5.92
N ALA A 37 17.95 23.82 4.62
CA ALA A 37 17.33 25.05 4.15
C ALA A 37 15.89 25.21 4.67
N LEU A 38 15.10 24.13 4.64
CA LEU A 38 13.74 24.11 5.17
C LEU A 38 13.72 24.42 6.67
N LEU A 39 14.59 23.79 7.47
CA LEU A 39 14.68 24.00 8.92
C LEU A 39 15.10 25.44 9.24
N ILE A 40 16.03 26.04 8.50
CA ILE A 40 16.43 27.44 8.68
C ILE A 40 15.25 28.37 8.39
N LEU A 41 14.54 28.17 7.28
CA LEU A 41 13.38 29.00 6.93
C LEU A 41 12.24 28.84 7.95
N LEU A 42 11.94 27.62 8.37
CA LEU A 42 10.94 27.33 9.40
C LEU A 42 11.34 27.95 10.75
N PHE A 43 12.61 27.85 11.13
CA PHE A 43 13.12 28.46 12.36
C PHE A 43 12.94 29.98 12.33
N TRP A 44 13.26 30.65 11.22
CA TRP A 44 13.05 32.10 11.09
C TRP A 44 11.56 32.48 11.11
N LEU A 45 10.70 31.67 10.50
CA LEU A 45 9.24 31.87 10.54
C LEU A 45 8.67 31.69 11.95
N VAL A 46 9.05 30.63 12.66
CA VAL A 46 8.53 30.32 14.00
C VAL A 46 9.02 31.32 15.04
N THR A 47 10.31 31.68 15.01
CA THR A 47 10.90 32.61 15.99
C THR A 47 10.43 34.06 15.85
N GLY A 48 9.75 34.43 14.76
CA GLY A 48 9.31 35.82 14.54
C GLY A 48 10.43 36.79 14.17
N ARG A 49 11.66 36.30 13.95
CA ARG A 49 12.78 37.13 13.48
C ARG A 49 12.50 37.86 12.18
N LEU A 50 11.62 37.32 11.34
CA LEU A 50 11.22 37.94 10.08
C LEU A 50 10.32 39.18 10.28
N ASP A 51 9.58 39.23 11.40
CA ASP A 51 8.71 40.36 11.73
C ASP A 51 9.54 41.54 12.24
N GLU A 52 10.56 41.27 13.09
CA GLU A 52 11.53 42.28 13.56
C GLU A 52 12.45 42.78 12.43
N ALA A 53 12.86 41.89 11.52
CA ALA A 53 13.73 42.20 10.39
C ALA A 53 13.02 42.96 9.25
N SER A 54 11.69 43.02 9.25
CA SER A 54 10.89 43.73 8.23
C SER A 54 11.21 45.25 8.18
N ALA A 55 11.74 45.80 9.27
CA ALA A 55 12.16 47.20 9.37
C ALA A 55 13.63 47.45 8.94
N ALA A 56 14.44 46.42 8.67
CA ALA A 56 15.89 46.57 8.61
C ALA A 56 16.57 45.78 7.47
N SER A 57 17.25 46.54 6.61
CA SER A 57 18.31 46.22 5.64
C SER A 57 18.05 45.28 4.42
N PRO A 58 18.53 45.66 3.21
CA PRO A 58 18.48 44.82 2.01
C PRO A 58 19.25 43.50 2.14
N ASP A 59 20.15 43.39 3.12
CA ASP A 59 20.94 42.18 3.37
C ASP A 59 20.08 40.99 3.78
N ASN A 60 19.03 41.22 4.58
CA ASN A 60 18.12 40.16 5.03
C ASN A 60 17.34 39.52 3.87
N VAL A 61 16.94 40.31 2.87
CA VAL A 61 16.30 39.81 1.64
C VAL A 61 17.24 38.87 0.89
N ASN A 62 18.51 39.25 0.77
CA ASN A 62 19.53 38.45 0.09
C ASN A 62 19.81 37.15 0.84
N THR A 63 19.85 37.17 2.18
CA THR A 63 20.03 35.96 2.98
C THR A 63 18.88 34.97 2.79
N ILE A 64 17.61 35.42 2.83
CA ILE A 64 16.44 34.55 2.60
C ILE A 64 16.48 33.95 1.19
N ASN A 65 16.79 34.78 0.18
CA ASN A 65 16.90 34.29 -1.19
C ASN A 65 18.04 33.27 -1.37
N ASN A 66 19.18 33.47 -0.71
CA ASN A 66 20.30 32.54 -0.79
C ASN A 66 19.96 31.20 -0.12
N VAL A 67 19.29 31.22 1.02
CA VAL A 67 18.79 29.99 1.68
C VAL A 67 17.74 29.29 0.81
N GLY A 68 16.81 30.04 0.20
CA GLY A 68 15.84 29.49 -0.74
C GLY A 68 16.51 28.81 -1.96
N LYS A 69 17.49 29.48 -2.57
CA LYS A 69 18.30 28.92 -3.68
C LYS A 69 19.04 27.65 -3.26
N LEU A 70 19.60 27.62 -2.04
CA LEU A 70 20.26 26.43 -1.50
C LEU A 70 19.26 25.27 -1.36
N GLY A 71 18.06 25.53 -0.86
CA GLY A 71 16.98 24.55 -0.76
C GLY A 71 16.54 24.02 -2.13
N ILE A 72 16.35 24.90 -3.11
CA ILE A 72 16.00 24.54 -4.50
C ILE A 72 17.08 23.66 -5.13
N MET A 73 18.36 24.02 -4.96
CA MET A 73 19.48 23.22 -5.46
C MET A 73 19.54 21.85 -4.78
N GLY A 74 19.28 21.78 -3.47
CA GLY A 74 19.16 20.52 -2.73
C GLY A 74 18.04 19.63 -3.26
N CYS A 75 16.84 20.20 -3.48
CA CYS A 75 15.70 19.47 -4.07
C CYS A 75 16.01 18.99 -5.50
N ALA A 76 16.69 19.79 -6.32
CA ALA A 76 17.07 19.40 -7.67
C ALA A 76 18.06 18.23 -7.69
N LEU A 77 19.09 18.26 -6.83
CA LEU A 77 20.03 17.15 -6.67
C LEU A 77 19.32 15.88 -6.18
N LEU A 78 18.40 16.02 -5.22
CA LEU A 78 17.59 14.93 -4.71
C LEU A 78 16.73 14.31 -5.82
N VAL A 79 16.04 15.13 -6.63
CA VAL A 79 15.23 14.67 -7.76
C VAL A 79 16.10 13.89 -8.75
N MET A 80 17.25 14.43 -9.16
CA MET A 80 18.13 13.78 -10.13
C MET A 80 18.66 12.44 -9.62
N GLY A 81 19.14 12.39 -8.37
CA GLY A 81 19.62 11.16 -7.76
C GLY A 81 18.51 10.12 -7.58
N ALA A 82 17.32 10.55 -7.14
CA ALA A 82 16.19 9.67 -6.92
C ALA A 82 15.63 9.12 -8.25
N CYS A 83 15.53 9.95 -9.29
CA CYS A 83 15.11 9.52 -10.62
C CYS A 83 16.08 8.49 -11.21
N TRP A 84 17.39 8.60 -10.97
CA TRP A 84 18.37 7.63 -11.46
C TRP A 84 18.27 6.28 -10.73
N LEU A 85 18.22 6.31 -9.40
CA LEU A 85 18.26 5.08 -8.59
C LEU A 85 16.95 4.32 -8.55
N TYR A 86 15.82 5.02 -8.63
CA TYR A 86 14.50 4.47 -8.35
C TYR A 86 13.54 4.63 -9.53
N ILE A 87 14.05 4.68 -10.78
CA ILE A 87 13.20 4.79 -11.98
C ILE A 87 12.23 3.62 -12.15
N ASP A 88 12.64 2.43 -11.71
CA ASP A 88 11.84 1.21 -11.78
C ASP A 88 10.79 1.12 -10.66
N GLU A 89 10.97 1.91 -9.59
CA GLU A 89 10.04 1.92 -8.46
C GLU A 89 8.86 2.85 -8.73
N SER A 90 7.73 2.23 -9.06
CA SER A 90 6.50 2.95 -9.40
C SER A 90 5.96 3.86 -8.29
N SER A 91 6.37 3.69 -7.03
CA SER A 91 5.94 4.56 -5.94
C SER A 91 6.62 5.94 -5.92
N LEU A 92 7.77 6.11 -6.58
CA LEU A 92 8.61 7.31 -6.48
C LEU A 92 7.85 8.60 -6.86
N GLY A 93 7.17 8.59 -8.00
CA GLY A 93 6.43 9.76 -8.49
C GLY A 93 5.35 10.23 -7.51
N TYR A 94 4.62 9.28 -6.91
CA TYR A 94 3.59 9.58 -5.92
C TYR A 94 4.17 10.17 -4.64
N PHE A 95 5.31 9.65 -4.15
CA PHE A 95 5.98 10.21 -2.98
C PHE A 95 6.44 11.66 -3.21
N MET A 96 7.00 11.97 -4.39
CA MET A 96 7.41 13.33 -4.72
C MET A 96 6.23 14.30 -4.78
N ILE A 97 5.09 13.88 -5.36
CA ILE A 97 3.87 14.68 -5.38
C ILE A 97 3.37 14.95 -3.97
N VAL A 98 3.30 13.93 -3.10
CA VAL A 98 2.84 14.09 -1.72
C VAL A 98 3.72 15.06 -0.94
N VAL A 99 5.05 14.92 -1.03
CA VAL A 99 5.99 15.84 -0.37
C VAL A 99 5.83 17.26 -0.92
N ALA A 100 5.68 17.43 -2.23
CA ALA A 100 5.45 18.75 -2.82
C ALA A 100 4.14 19.39 -2.34
N VAL A 101 3.04 18.62 -2.27
CA VAL A 101 1.75 19.08 -1.76
C VAL A 101 1.85 19.50 -0.29
N LEU A 102 2.59 18.74 0.53
CA LEU A 102 2.84 19.08 1.93
C LEU A 102 3.64 20.38 2.06
N LEU A 103 4.70 20.56 1.27
CA LEU A 103 5.50 21.78 1.27
C LEU A 103 4.70 23.01 0.79
N TYR A 104 3.86 22.84 -0.23
CA TYR A 104 3.08 23.93 -0.81
C TYR A 104 1.90 24.36 0.06
N PHE A 105 1.13 23.40 0.58
CA PHE A 105 -0.12 23.68 1.31
C PHE A 105 0.00 23.51 2.82
N ALA A 106 0.58 22.41 3.30
CA ALA A 106 0.53 22.06 4.71
C ALA A 106 1.37 23.02 5.58
N ILE A 107 2.55 23.43 5.10
CA ILE A 107 3.43 24.33 5.86
C ILE A 107 2.81 25.73 6.01
N PRO A 108 2.40 26.43 4.94
CA PRO A 108 1.75 27.74 5.10
C PRO A 108 0.46 27.66 5.91
N PHE A 109 -0.35 26.61 5.71
CA PHE A 109 -1.58 26.40 6.46
C PHE A 109 -1.31 26.23 7.97
N THR A 110 -0.36 25.37 8.35
CA THR A 110 -0.05 25.17 9.77
C THR A 110 0.51 26.43 10.43
N LEU A 111 1.41 27.15 9.75
CA LEU A 111 1.99 28.37 10.31
C LEU A 111 0.97 29.51 10.49
N THR A 112 0.02 29.64 9.56
CA THR A 112 -1.07 30.63 9.69
C THR A 112 -1.99 30.32 10.87
N GLN A 113 -2.21 29.04 11.19
CA GLN A 113 -3.01 28.63 12.35
C GLN A 113 -2.29 28.88 13.69
N PHE A 114 -0.97 28.61 13.77
CA PHE A 114 -0.23 28.74 15.03
C PHE A 114 0.04 30.18 15.45
N LYS A 115 0.18 31.10 14.50
CA LYS A 115 0.60 32.48 14.80
C LYS A 115 -0.52 33.50 14.92
N GLY A 116 -1.79 33.11 14.73
CA GLY A 116 -2.98 33.94 14.97
C GLY A 116 -2.93 35.28 14.23
N GLU A 117 -3.55 35.36 13.05
CA GLU A 117 -3.56 36.58 12.22
C GLU A 117 -2.16 37.21 12.05
N LEU A 118 -1.33 36.61 11.20
CA LEU A 118 -0.22 37.30 10.50
C LEU A 118 -0.78 38.41 9.56
N SER A 119 -1.73 39.23 10.04
CA SER A 119 -2.52 40.19 9.27
C SER A 119 -1.77 41.49 8.94
N GLY A 120 -0.47 41.55 9.23
CA GLY A 120 0.43 42.49 8.56
C GLY A 120 1.10 41.79 7.38
N SER A 121 0.90 42.27 6.15
CA SER A 121 1.59 41.73 4.97
C SER A 121 3.10 42.00 5.04
N ASN A 122 3.82 41.16 5.79
CA ASN A 122 5.26 41.24 5.91
C ASN A 122 5.89 40.63 4.66
N ARG A 123 6.42 41.48 3.76
CA ARG A 123 7.09 41.08 2.52
C ARG A 123 8.15 39.99 2.70
N MET A 124 8.80 39.93 3.86
CA MET A 124 9.79 38.90 4.20
C MET A 124 9.17 37.52 4.43
N VAL A 125 8.00 37.47 5.06
CA VAL A 125 7.22 36.25 5.27
C VAL A 125 6.73 35.72 3.93
N ASP A 126 6.19 36.60 3.08
CA ASP A 126 5.77 36.24 1.72
C ASP A 126 6.94 35.71 0.88
N LEU A 127 8.12 36.30 1.02
CA LEU A 127 9.33 35.83 0.34
C LEU A 127 9.73 34.43 0.82
N ALA A 128 9.72 34.18 2.13
CA ALA A 128 10.04 32.87 2.70
C ALA A 128 9.05 31.79 2.22
N PHE A 129 7.74 32.10 2.22
CA PHE A 129 6.73 31.20 1.66
C PHE A 129 6.93 30.97 0.16
N GLY A 130 7.25 32.03 -0.60
CA GLY A 130 7.57 31.91 -2.01
C GLY A 130 8.74 30.96 -2.28
N GLN A 131 9.80 31.00 -1.45
CA GLN A 131 10.92 30.07 -1.59
C GLN A 131 10.53 28.61 -1.27
N MET A 132 9.69 28.38 -0.25
CA MET A 132 9.16 27.04 0.04
C MET A 132 8.28 26.51 -1.09
N GLN A 133 7.43 27.35 -1.68
CA GLN A 133 6.61 26.99 -2.84
C GLN A 133 7.48 26.67 -4.06
N ASN A 134 8.57 27.41 -4.28
CA ASN A 134 9.52 27.10 -5.36
C ASN A 134 10.19 25.72 -5.16
N MET A 135 10.55 25.36 -3.92
CA MET A 135 11.05 24.00 -3.62
C MET A 135 9.99 22.93 -3.92
N ALA A 136 8.72 23.20 -3.62
CA ALA A 136 7.62 22.30 -3.95
C ALA A 136 7.47 22.09 -5.46
N TRP A 137 7.55 23.15 -6.28
CA TRP A 137 7.48 23.06 -7.73
C TRP A 137 8.56 22.17 -8.35
N VAL A 138 9.79 22.25 -7.82
CA VAL A 138 10.93 21.44 -8.27
C VAL A 138 10.69 19.94 -8.04
N LEU A 139 9.96 19.58 -6.99
CA LEU A 139 9.56 18.19 -6.71
C LEU A 139 8.30 17.78 -7.48
N PHE A 140 7.35 18.70 -7.62
CA PHE A 140 6.02 18.42 -8.18
C PHE A 140 6.07 18.06 -9.67
N ILE A 141 6.73 18.88 -10.49
CA ILE A 141 6.78 18.69 -11.96
C ILE A 141 7.34 17.31 -12.34
N PRO A 142 8.54 16.90 -11.88
CA PRO A 142 9.08 15.58 -12.16
C PRO A 142 8.24 14.46 -11.51
N GLY A 143 7.66 14.70 -10.33
CA GLY A 143 6.76 13.74 -9.68
C GLY A 143 5.52 13.41 -10.54
N VAL A 144 4.87 14.44 -11.09
CA VAL A 144 3.72 14.28 -12.01
C VAL A 144 4.15 13.56 -13.30
N PHE A 145 5.29 13.95 -13.88
CA PHE A 145 5.80 13.31 -15.09
C PHE A 145 6.05 11.81 -14.88
N LEU A 146 6.71 11.43 -13.78
CA LEU A 146 6.95 10.03 -13.43
C LEU A 146 5.66 9.26 -13.14
N ALA A 147 4.70 9.87 -12.43
CA ALA A 147 3.42 9.23 -12.14
C ALA A 147 2.60 8.97 -13.42
N VAL A 148 2.59 9.93 -14.37
CA VAL A 148 1.95 9.75 -15.67
C VAL A 148 2.68 8.70 -16.50
N PHE A 149 4.01 8.72 -16.53
CA PHE A 149 4.81 7.73 -17.26
C PHE A 149 4.59 6.31 -16.74
N ASP A 150 4.58 6.10 -15.42
CA ASP A 150 4.22 4.82 -14.80
C ASP A 150 2.79 4.41 -15.15
N GLY A 151 1.82 5.34 -15.07
CA GLY A 151 0.43 5.10 -15.47
C GLY A 151 0.28 4.65 -16.92
N VAL A 152 0.98 5.32 -17.84
CA VAL A 152 1.02 4.99 -19.27
C VAL A 152 1.71 3.64 -19.50
N ASN A 153 2.86 3.39 -18.88
CA ASN A 153 3.55 2.10 -19.00
C ASN A 153 2.72 0.95 -18.47
N ARG A 154 2.02 1.13 -17.35
CA ARG A 154 1.06 0.15 -16.82
C ARG A 154 -0.10 -0.06 -17.79
N GLY A 155 -0.62 1.02 -18.39
CA GLY A 155 -1.65 0.94 -19.43
C GLY A 155 -1.18 0.16 -20.66
N ILE A 156 0.00 0.49 -21.20
CA ILE A 156 0.59 -0.20 -22.36
C ILE A 156 0.90 -1.66 -22.04
N ARG A 157 1.47 -1.95 -20.86
CA ARG A 157 1.72 -3.33 -20.42
C ARG A 157 0.41 -4.09 -20.28
N ARG A 158 -0.65 -3.46 -19.75
CA ARG A 158 -1.97 -4.09 -19.66
C ARG A 158 -2.61 -4.31 -21.02
N LEU A 159 -2.36 -3.45 -22.00
CA LEU A 159 -2.84 -3.63 -23.38
C LEU A 159 -2.04 -4.70 -24.13
N LYS A 160 -0.71 -4.64 -24.11
CA LYS A 160 0.19 -5.58 -24.80
C LYS A 160 0.18 -6.97 -24.18
N TYR A 161 0.39 -7.06 -22.86
CA TYR A 161 0.42 -8.34 -22.15
C TYR A 161 -0.97 -8.84 -21.77
N GLY A 162 -1.98 -7.96 -21.72
CA GLY A 162 -3.37 -8.41 -21.63
C GLY A 162 -3.79 -9.18 -22.89
N SER A 163 -3.32 -8.78 -24.07
CA SER A 163 -3.56 -9.52 -25.32
C SER A 163 -2.55 -10.65 -25.57
N GLU A 164 -1.28 -10.51 -25.14
CA GLU A 164 -0.29 -11.59 -25.29
C GLU A 164 -0.53 -12.76 -24.34
N LEU A 165 -1.15 -12.57 -23.16
CA LEU A 165 -1.60 -13.71 -22.37
C LEU A 165 -2.67 -14.53 -23.13
N ASP A 166 -3.54 -13.86 -23.89
CA ASP A 166 -4.52 -14.50 -24.77
C ASP A 166 -3.87 -15.12 -26.03
N GLN A 167 -2.74 -14.56 -26.53
CA GLN A 167 -2.03 -15.07 -27.72
C GLN A 167 -0.99 -16.14 -27.44
N VAL A 168 -0.32 -16.14 -26.28
CA VAL A 168 0.58 -17.23 -25.84
C VAL A 168 -0.22 -18.48 -25.45
N LEU A 169 -1.50 -18.32 -25.07
CA LEU A 169 -2.49 -19.39 -25.04
C LEU A 169 -2.89 -19.91 -26.45
N GLY A 170 -2.51 -19.20 -27.52
CA GLY A 170 -2.74 -19.58 -28.92
C GLY A 170 -1.67 -20.50 -29.52
N VAL A 171 -0.52 -20.69 -28.86
CA VAL A 171 0.52 -21.65 -29.29
C VAL A 171 0.08 -23.06 -28.87
N GLY A 172 -0.95 -23.57 -29.56
CA GLY A 172 -1.58 -24.86 -29.30
C GLY A 172 -2.84 -25.14 -30.12
N GLN A 173 -3.14 -24.32 -31.15
CA GLN A 173 -4.38 -24.39 -31.93
C GLN A 173 -4.64 -25.71 -32.67
N ASP A 174 -3.64 -26.58 -32.86
CA ASP A 174 -3.82 -27.93 -33.42
C ASP A 174 -4.04 -29.03 -32.36
N VAL A 175 -3.90 -28.71 -31.08
CA VAL A 175 -4.32 -29.59 -29.98
C VAL A 175 -5.74 -29.16 -29.62
N LYS A 176 -6.74 -30.03 -29.86
CA LYS A 176 -8.14 -29.81 -29.43
C LYS A 176 -8.13 -29.15 -28.06
N GLN A 177 -8.41 -27.84 -28.00
CA GLN A 177 -8.44 -27.10 -26.76
C GLN A 177 -9.45 -27.82 -25.86
N GLN A 178 -8.95 -28.47 -24.80
CA GLN A 178 -9.86 -28.94 -23.77
C GLN A 178 -10.53 -27.71 -23.22
N GLU A 179 -11.87 -27.66 -23.28
CA GLU A 179 -12.66 -26.63 -22.63
C GLU A 179 -12.27 -26.58 -21.15
N VAL A 180 -11.38 -25.66 -20.79
CA VAL A 180 -11.02 -25.43 -19.41
C VAL A 180 -12.22 -24.70 -18.81
N PRO A 181 -12.92 -25.30 -17.84
CA PRO A 181 -14.10 -24.67 -17.27
C PRO A 181 -13.70 -23.32 -16.67
N THR A 182 -14.46 -22.27 -17.01
CA THR A 182 -14.30 -20.95 -16.38
C THR A 182 -14.50 -21.10 -14.88
N ALA A 183 -13.55 -20.57 -14.11
CA ALA A 183 -13.55 -20.72 -12.65
C ALA A 183 -14.81 -20.07 -12.08
N ARG A 184 -15.79 -20.89 -11.70
CA ARG A 184 -16.98 -20.43 -10.97
C ARG A 184 -16.58 -20.07 -9.54
N PHE A 185 -17.12 -18.97 -9.03
CA PHE A 185 -16.92 -18.55 -7.65
C PHE A 185 -17.35 -19.65 -6.68
N MET A 186 -16.43 -20.11 -5.84
CA MET A 186 -16.57 -21.27 -4.94
C MET A 186 -17.10 -22.53 -5.64
N GLY A 187 -16.71 -22.72 -6.90
CA GLY A 187 -17.11 -23.87 -7.70
C GLY A 187 -16.61 -25.20 -7.14
N LYS A 188 -17.19 -26.30 -7.61
CA LYS A 188 -16.72 -27.66 -7.34
C LYS A 188 -15.33 -27.86 -7.96
N CYS A 189 -14.58 -28.87 -7.52
CA CYS A 189 -13.20 -29.05 -7.99
C CYS A 189 -13.07 -29.22 -9.51
N TRP A 190 -14.06 -29.82 -10.17
CA TRP A 190 -14.10 -29.94 -11.63
C TRP A 190 -14.54 -28.69 -12.38
N GLN A 191 -14.99 -27.64 -11.67
CA GLN A 191 -15.29 -26.33 -12.25
C GLN A 191 -14.08 -25.39 -12.17
N LEU A 192 -12.98 -25.86 -11.60
CA LEU A 192 -11.71 -25.15 -11.50
C LEU A 192 -10.74 -25.66 -12.57
N PRO A 193 -9.77 -24.83 -13.02
CA PRO A 193 -8.83 -25.18 -14.09
C PRO A 193 -7.89 -26.33 -13.71
N PHE A 194 -7.79 -26.69 -12.43
CA PHE A 194 -6.89 -27.74 -11.94
C PHE A 194 -7.40 -29.16 -12.18
N CYS A 195 -8.68 -29.34 -12.50
CA CYS A 195 -9.26 -30.66 -12.74
C CYS A 195 -9.19 -31.06 -14.21
N ARG A 196 -8.21 -31.92 -14.52
CA ARG A 196 -8.00 -32.44 -15.87
C ARG A 196 -9.08 -33.47 -16.27
N SER A 197 -9.45 -33.48 -17.54
CA SER A 197 -10.48 -34.35 -18.13
C SER A 197 -10.24 -35.84 -17.88
N TYR A 198 -9.01 -36.33 -18.08
CA TYR A 198 -8.66 -37.74 -17.87
C TYR A 198 -8.85 -38.18 -16.41
N VAL A 199 -8.62 -37.28 -15.44
CA VAL A 199 -8.89 -37.57 -14.02
C VAL A 199 -10.39 -37.60 -13.79
N ARG A 200 -11.13 -36.68 -14.42
CA ARG A 200 -12.58 -36.52 -14.27
C ARG A 200 -13.36 -37.76 -14.71
N GLU A 201 -12.95 -38.39 -15.81
CA GLU A 201 -13.58 -39.60 -16.35
C GLU A 201 -13.65 -40.75 -15.34
N ARG A 202 -12.69 -40.83 -14.41
CA ARG A 202 -12.59 -41.93 -13.43
C ARG A 202 -12.65 -41.49 -11.98
N CYS A 203 -12.77 -40.18 -11.72
CA CYS A 203 -12.76 -39.67 -10.36
C CYS A 203 -14.05 -40.05 -9.61
N PRO A 204 -13.98 -40.81 -8.49
CA PRO A 204 -15.18 -41.19 -7.74
C PRO A 204 -15.89 -39.98 -7.11
N ILE A 205 -15.15 -38.90 -6.82
CA ILE A 205 -15.71 -37.65 -6.26
C ILE A 205 -16.52 -36.90 -7.31
N TYR A 206 -16.06 -36.87 -8.57
CA TYR A 206 -16.78 -36.26 -9.67
C TYR A 206 -18.10 -36.99 -9.93
N HIS A 207 -18.05 -38.32 -10.05
CA HIS A 207 -19.22 -39.15 -10.32
C HIS A 207 -20.21 -39.22 -9.16
N SER A 208 -19.74 -39.08 -7.91
CA SER A 208 -20.62 -38.92 -6.74
C SER A 208 -21.18 -37.49 -6.57
N ARG A 209 -20.78 -36.54 -7.44
CA ARG A 209 -21.20 -35.12 -7.42
C ARG A 209 -20.88 -34.35 -6.13
N ARG A 210 -19.98 -34.88 -5.29
CA ARG A 210 -19.52 -34.27 -4.03
C ARG A 210 -18.29 -33.38 -4.25
N THR A 211 -17.90 -32.58 -3.25
CA THR A 211 -16.71 -31.71 -3.36
C THR A 211 -15.53 -32.28 -2.59
N CYS A 212 -14.36 -32.31 -3.24
CA CYS A 212 -13.15 -32.91 -2.65
C CYS A 212 -12.69 -32.24 -1.34
N TRP A 213 -12.89 -30.92 -1.23
CA TRP A 213 -12.52 -30.16 -0.03
C TRP A 213 -13.45 -30.41 1.16
N ARG A 214 -14.72 -30.77 0.90
CA ARG A 214 -15.69 -31.11 1.94
C ARG A 214 -15.46 -32.53 2.46
N GLU A 215 -15.13 -33.45 1.57
CA GLU A 215 -14.74 -34.83 1.92
C GLU A 215 -13.30 -34.93 2.46
N ARG A 216 -12.52 -33.84 2.39
CA ARG A 216 -11.09 -33.77 2.78
C ARG A 216 -10.22 -34.84 2.10
N VAL A 217 -10.62 -35.26 0.91
CA VAL A 217 -9.92 -36.24 0.07
C VAL A 217 -9.99 -35.73 -1.36
N GLY A 218 -8.85 -35.57 -2.03
CA GLY A 218 -8.78 -35.02 -3.37
C GLY A 218 -7.51 -35.42 -4.09
N CYS A 219 -7.53 -35.40 -5.42
CA CYS A 219 -6.41 -35.82 -6.26
C CYS A 219 -5.11 -35.01 -6.06
N MET A 220 -5.21 -33.81 -5.49
CA MET A 220 -4.06 -32.93 -5.22
C MET A 220 -3.63 -32.91 -3.75
N CYS A 221 -4.37 -33.57 -2.85
CA CYS A 221 -4.05 -33.60 -1.41
C CYS A 221 -3.96 -35.01 -0.80
N GLU A 222 -4.39 -36.04 -1.54
CA GLU A 222 -4.28 -37.44 -1.15
C GLU A 222 -3.81 -38.28 -2.34
N GLU A 223 -2.66 -38.93 -2.19
CA GLU A 223 -2.03 -39.74 -3.24
C GLU A 223 -2.92 -40.91 -3.67
N LYS A 224 -3.60 -41.56 -2.72
CA LYS A 224 -4.54 -42.66 -3.02
C LYS A 224 -5.68 -42.21 -3.92
N ALA A 225 -6.10 -40.94 -3.85
CA ALA A 225 -7.16 -40.40 -4.69
C ALA A 225 -6.72 -40.25 -6.15
N ILE A 226 -5.49 -39.82 -6.41
CA ILE A 226 -4.97 -39.75 -7.79
C ILE A 226 -4.66 -41.14 -8.34
N VAL A 227 -4.06 -42.03 -7.54
CA VAL A 227 -3.79 -43.42 -7.96
C VAL A 227 -5.09 -44.14 -8.32
N THR A 228 -6.15 -43.99 -7.52
CA THR A 228 -7.47 -44.58 -7.82
C THR A 228 -8.08 -44.02 -9.10
N ALA A 229 -7.90 -42.73 -9.38
CA ALA A 229 -8.37 -42.12 -10.64
C ALA A 229 -7.54 -42.57 -11.86
N MET A 230 -6.28 -42.94 -11.67
CA MET A 230 -5.42 -43.50 -12.73
C MET A 230 -5.71 -44.99 -12.98
N MET A 231 -6.14 -45.72 -11.96
CA MET A 231 -6.56 -47.11 -12.11
C MET A 231 -7.73 -47.21 -13.09
N ASN A 232 -7.68 -48.20 -13.98
CA ASN A 232 -8.68 -48.39 -15.04
C ASN A 232 -9.96 -49.07 -14.51
N LYS A 233 -10.50 -48.57 -13.39
CA LYS A 233 -11.77 -49.02 -12.82
C LYS A 233 -12.89 -48.13 -13.36
N ALA A 234 -13.89 -48.76 -13.97
CA ALA A 234 -15.06 -48.05 -14.46
C ALA A 234 -15.89 -47.52 -13.28
N PRO A 235 -16.34 -46.25 -13.30
CA PRO A 235 -17.27 -45.72 -12.31
C PRO A 235 -18.63 -46.42 -12.43
N ALA A 236 -19.34 -46.58 -11.31
CA ALA A 236 -20.71 -47.07 -11.34
C ALA A 236 -21.64 -46.00 -11.95
N ALA A 237 -22.72 -46.42 -12.62
CA ALA A 237 -23.74 -45.50 -13.12
C ALA A 237 -24.43 -44.74 -11.98
N ASP A 238 -24.63 -45.40 -10.84
CA ASP A 238 -25.26 -44.82 -9.66
C ASP A 238 -24.28 -43.95 -8.83
N PRO A 239 -24.59 -42.68 -8.57
CA PRO A 239 -23.69 -41.76 -7.86
C PRO A 239 -23.45 -42.16 -6.40
N GLU A 240 -24.42 -42.82 -5.76
CA GLU A 240 -24.28 -43.27 -4.36
C GLU A 240 -23.29 -44.42 -4.21
N MET A 241 -23.25 -45.32 -5.20
CA MET A 241 -22.27 -46.40 -5.24
C MET A 241 -20.84 -45.85 -5.38
N ASN A 242 -20.69 -44.72 -6.10
CA ASN A 242 -19.41 -44.05 -6.27
C ASN A 242 -18.85 -43.43 -4.98
N VAL A 243 -19.69 -43.12 -3.99
CA VAL A 243 -19.23 -42.64 -2.67
C VAL A 243 -18.40 -43.71 -1.96
N ARG A 244 -18.75 -44.99 -2.12
CA ARG A 244 -18.02 -46.12 -1.50
C ARG A 244 -16.62 -46.30 -2.08
N PHE A 245 -16.38 -45.80 -3.30
CA PHE A 245 -15.08 -45.84 -3.96
C PHE A 245 -14.17 -44.65 -3.64
N ILE A 246 -14.60 -43.71 -2.78
CA ILE A 246 -13.75 -42.62 -2.33
C ILE A 246 -12.69 -43.17 -1.34
N PRO A 247 -11.39 -43.04 -1.63
CA PRO A 247 -10.33 -43.64 -0.83
C PRO A 247 -10.04 -42.79 0.42
N TYR A 248 -10.86 -42.93 1.46
CA TYR A 248 -10.61 -42.27 2.74
C TYR A 248 -9.38 -42.87 3.44
N ASN A 249 -8.41 -42.02 3.74
CA ASN A 249 -7.26 -42.43 4.53
C ASN A 249 -7.67 -42.56 6.01
N ARG A 250 -7.72 -43.80 6.53
CA ARG A 250 -8.07 -44.07 7.94
C ARG A 250 -6.88 -43.97 8.90
N GLN A 251 -5.67 -43.81 8.38
CA GLN A 251 -4.45 -43.74 9.20
C GLN A 251 -4.21 -42.32 9.75
N LEU A 252 -4.74 -41.30 9.09
CA LEU A 252 -4.57 -39.89 9.46
C LEU A 252 -5.74 -39.43 10.32
N SER A 253 -5.41 -38.62 11.33
CA SER A 253 -6.39 -37.86 12.09
C SER A 253 -7.09 -36.82 11.20
N ASP A 254 -8.28 -36.39 11.63
CA ASP A 254 -9.03 -35.38 10.87
C ASP A 254 -8.37 -34.00 10.87
N PHE A 255 -7.48 -33.75 11.84
CA PHE A 255 -6.64 -32.56 11.89
C PHE A 255 -5.57 -32.60 10.79
N GLU A 256 -4.81 -33.69 10.69
CA GLU A 256 -3.78 -33.86 9.64
C GLU A 256 -4.38 -33.83 8.23
N LYS A 257 -5.58 -34.42 8.04
CA LYS A 257 -6.31 -34.31 6.76
C LYS A 257 -6.65 -32.85 6.42
N LYS A 258 -7.05 -32.05 7.42
CA LYS A 258 -7.35 -30.64 7.24
C LYS A 258 -6.09 -29.86 6.88
N GLU A 259 -4.96 -30.17 7.51
CA GLU A 259 -3.67 -29.54 7.24
C GLU A 259 -3.16 -29.81 5.81
N ARG A 260 -3.24 -31.06 5.34
CA ARG A 260 -2.96 -31.38 3.93
C ARG A 260 -3.91 -30.68 2.96
N CYS A 261 -5.20 -30.62 3.31
CA CYS A 261 -6.17 -29.93 2.46
C CYS A 261 -5.87 -28.43 2.37
N LYS A 262 -5.36 -27.81 3.45
CA LYS A 262 -4.89 -26.42 3.45
C LYS A 262 -3.73 -26.18 2.47
N GLU A 263 -2.88 -27.16 2.22
CA GLU A 263 -1.76 -27.05 1.26
C GLU A 263 -2.18 -27.26 -0.20
N CYS A 264 -3.37 -27.82 -0.42
CA CYS A 264 -3.90 -28.12 -1.74
C CYS A 264 -4.13 -26.86 -2.59
N VAL A 265 -3.69 -26.90 -3.85
CA VAL A 265 -3.87 -25.81 -4.83
C VAL A 265 -5.36 -25.45 -5.02
N ILE A 266 -6.24 -26.47 -5.07
CA ILE A 266 -7.69 -26.26 -5.22
C ILE A 266 -8.26 -25.48 -4.03
N TYR A 267 -7.82 -25.82 -2.82
CA TYR A 267 -8.28 -25.16 -1.60
C TYR A 267 -7.77 -23.71 -1.51
N ASN A 268 -6.50 -23.48 -1.89
CA ASN A 268 -5.93 -22.14 -1.95
C ASN A 268 -6.65 -21.25 -2.98
N GLU A 269 -7.10 -21.81 -4.11
CA GLU A 269 -7.89 -21.03 -5.07
C GLU A 269 -9.25 -20.63 -4.50
N HIS A 270 -9.90 -21.49 -3.70
CA HIS A 270 -11.11 -21.10 -2.97
C HIS A 270 -10.83 -20.00 -1.94
N GLN A 271 -9.69 -20.05 -1.24
CA GLN A 271 -9.30 -18.98 -0.31
C GLN A 271 -9.03 -17.66 -1.03
N LYS A 272 -8.40 -17.71 -2.20
CA LYS A 272 -8.22 -16.54 -3.07
C LYS A 272 -9.56 -15.97 -3.53
N GLN A 273 -10.52 -16.81 -3.92
CA GLN A 273 -11.87 -16.37 -4.28
C GLN A 273 -12.58 -15.74 -3.07
N LYS A 274 -12.52 -16.34 -1.88
CA LYS A 274 -13.06 -15.75 -0.65
C LYS A 274 -12.45 -14.36 -0.40
N TYR A 275 -11.13 -14.22 -0.52
CA TYR A 275 -10.44 -12.95 -0.36
C TYR A 275 -10.88 -11.90 -1.40
N GLN A 276 -11.02 -12.30 -2.67
CA GLN A 276 -11.52 -11.43 -3.74
C GLN A 276 -12.93 -10.89 -3.47
N LEU A 277 -13.78 -11.63 -2.75
CA LEU A 277 -15.08 -11.16 -2.32
C LEU A 277 -14.99 -10.32 -1.04
N LEU A 278 -14.25 -10.78 -0.04
CA LEU A 278 -14.18 -10.15 1.28
C LEU A 278 -13.46 -8.80 1.26
N ALA A 279 -12.41 -8.64 0.45
CA ALA A 279 -11.66 -7.39 0.35
C ALA A 279 -12.53 -6.18 -0.07
N PRO A 280 -13.26 -6.20 -1.20
CA PRO A 280 -14.13 -5.09 -1.58
C PRO A 280 -15.32 -4.91 -0.61
N VAL A 281 -15.85 -5.99 -0.04
CA VAL A 281 -16.88 -5.90 1.00
C VAL A 281 -16.34 -5.18 2.24
N THR A 282 -15.09 -5.46 2.64
CA THR A 282 -14.46 -4.79 3.79
C THR A 282 -14.28 -3.30 3.51
N VAL A 283 -13.75 -2.94 2.34
CA VAL A 283 -13.62 -1.54 1.90
C VAL A 283 -14.98 -0.84 1.90
N GLY A 284 -15.99 -1.44 1.26
CA GLY A 284 -17.34 -0.90 1.21
C GLY A 284 -17.98 -0.76 2.60
N SER A 285 -17.77 -1.74 3.48
CA SER A 285 -18.30 -1.70 4.85
C SER A 285 -17.67 -0.59 5.69
N ILE A 286 -16.38 -0.30 5.50
CA ILE A 286 -15.70 0.77 6.24
C ILE A 286 -16.05 2.14 5.69
N ILE A 287 -16.12 2.33 4.37
CA ILE A 287 -16.56 3.59 3.79
C ILE A 287 -18.03 3.87 4.13
N GLY A 288 -18.90 2.87 3.96
CA GLY A 288 -20.32 2.97 4.29
C GLY A 288 -20.57 3.16 5.79
N GLY A 289 -19.85 2.39 6.63
CA GLY A 289 -19.90 2.53 8.08
C GLY A 289 -19.38 3.88 8.56
N ALA A 290 -18.29 4.38 7.98
CA ALA A 290 -17.77 5.72 8.23
C ALA A 290 -18.85 6.78 7.92
N TYR A 291 -19.45 6.71 6.73
CA TYR A 291 -20.48 7.66 6.33
C TYR A 291 -21.72 7.62 7.23
N LEU A 292 -22.26 6.43 7.53
CA LEU A 292 -23.50 6.27 8.31
C LEU A 292 -23.31 6.50 9.81
N LEU A 293 -22.15 6.16 10.36
CA LEU A 293 -21.86 6.27 11.81
C LEU A 293 -20.96 7.47 12.13
N HIS A 294 -20.95 8.47 11.25
CA HIS A 294 -20.03 9.60 11.33
C HIS A 294 -20.02 10.27 12.71
N ASP A 295 -21.20 10.63 13.24
CA ASP A 295 -21.33 11.33 14.52
C ASP A 295 -20.92 10.45 15.72
N SER A 296 -21.29 9.16 15.67
CA SER A 296 -20.96 8.18 16.72
C SER A 296 -19.47 7.85 16.76
N LEU A 297 -18.83 7.77 15.59
CA LEU A 297 -17.40 7.53 15.45
C LEU A 297 -16.59 8.75 15.92
N LYS A 298 -17.02 9.97 15.56
CA LYS A 298 -16.45 11.21 16.10
C LYS A 298 -16.50 11.22 17.62
N GLY A 299 -17.67 10.93 18.21
CA GLY A 299 -17.83 10.84 19.67
C GLY A 299 -16.92 9.80 20.32
N SER A 300 -16.78 8.62 19.71
CA SER A 300 -15.89 7.56 20.21
C SER A 300 -14.41 7.95 20.11
N MET A 301 -14.02 8.62 19.03
CA MET A 301 -12.66 9.12 18.82
C MET A 301 -12.27 10.15 19.88
N PHE A 302 -13.17 11.08 20.23
CA PHE A 302 -12.94 12.03 21.32
C PHE A 302 -12.76 11.34 22.67
N LYS A 303 -13.57 10.32 22.98
CA LYS A 303 -13.40 9.51 24.19
C LYS A 303 -12.04 8.81 24.22
N LEU A 304 -11.59 8.27 23.08
CA LEU A 304 -10.27 7.64 22.96
C LEU A 304 -9.13 8.64 23.18
N LEU A 305 -9.21 9.83 22.57
CA LEU A 305 -8.25 10.92 22.79
C LEU A 305 -8.22 11.36 24.26
N GLN A 306 -9.38 11.51 24.90
CA GLN A 306 -9.44 11.82 26.34
C GLN A 306 -8.84 10.70 27.20
N THR A 307 -9.06 9.42 26.85
CA THR A 307 -8.42 8.32 27.58
C THR A 307 -6.90 8.29 27.38
N ALA A 308 -6.43 8.59 26.17
CA ALA A 308 -5.00 8.67 25.89
C ALA A 308 -4.35 9.85 26.63
N ASP A 309 -4.98 11.02 26.62
CA ASP A 309 -4.52 12.20 27.37
C ASP A 309 -4.47 11.91 28.88
N ASN A 310 -5.50 11.27 29.44
CA ASN A 310 -5.51 10.86 30.84
C ASN A 310 -4.40 9.85 31.20
N VAL A 311 -4.02 8.98 30.26
CA VAL A 311 -2.90 8.04 30.47
C VAL A 311 -1.56 8.78 30.36
N LEU A 312 -1.39 9.65 29.36
CA LEU A 312 -0.19 10.47 29.21
C LEU A 312 0.01 11.42 30.39
N ALA A 313 -1.06 12.04 30.91
CA ALA A 313 -1.02 12.91 32.07
C ALA A 313 -0.57 12.18 33.34
N LYS A 314 -0.88 10.88 33.48
CA LYS A 314 -0.38 10.04 34.58
C LYS A 314 1.10 9.66 34.42
N ILE A 315 1.61 9.65 33.20
CA ILE A 315 3.00 9.30 32.88
C ILE A 315 3.90 10.55 32.87
N SER A 316 3.34 11.71 32.53
CA SER A 316 4.00 13.00 32.49
C SER A 316 4.21 13.53 33.90
N LEU A 317 5.40 13.31 34.46
CA LEU A 317 5.86 13.89 35.73
C LEU A 317 6.16 15.39 35.61
N THR A 318 5.23 16.20 35.13
CA THR A 318 5.35 17.67 35.12
C THR A 318 4.67 18.27 36.35
N PRO A 319 5.43 18.78 37.33
CA PRO A 319 4.86 19.49 38.47
C PRO A 319 4.57 20.94 38.04
N GLY A 320 3.29 21.34 38.01
CA GLY A 320 2.94 22.77 38.07
C GLY A 320 2.21 23.41 36.88
N GLY A 321 1.53 22.66 36.00
CA GLY A 321 0.50 23.24 35.10
C GLY A 321 -0.89 23.18 35.74
N PRO A 322 -1.80 24.13 35.48
CA PRO A 322 -2.97 24.41 36.32
C PRO A 322 -3.82 23.16 36.57
N SER A 323 -3.88 22.81 37.85
CA SER A 323 -4.60 21.71 38.44
C SER A 323 -6.11 21.88 38.26
N GLY A 324 -6.64 21.20 37.23
CA GLY A 324 -8.04 20.81 37.16
C GLY A 324 -8.19 19.67 36.15
N PRO A 325 -8.95 18.60 36.44
CA PRO A 325 -9.21 17.48 35.53
C PRO A 325 -9.96 17.87 34.23
N THR A 326 -10.18 19.17 34.02
CA THR A 326 -10.93 19.77 32.91
C THR A 326 -10.07 20.63 31.97
N GLY A 327 -8.86 21.05 32.36
CA GLY A 327 -8.11 22.08 31.61
C GLY A 327 -7.46 21.64 30.29
N SER A 328 -6.83 20.46 30.24
CA SER A 328 -6.20 19.95 29.00
C SER A 328 -7.24 19.40 28.03
N THR A 329 -8.27 18.75 28.55
CA THR A 329 -9.34 18.11 27.78
C THR A 329 -10.28 19.14 27.15
N GLU A 330 -10.62 20.22 27.86
CA GLU A 330 -11.38 21.34 27.28
C GLU A 330 -10.58 22.11 26.23
N ALA A 331 -9.28 22.32 26.42
CA ALA A 331 -8.46 23.02 25.43
C ALA A 331 -8.31 22.23 24.12
N VAL A 332 -8.14 20.90 24.20
CA VAL A 332 -8.09 20.02 23.01
C VAL A 332 -9.48 19.93 22.36
N GLN A 333 -10.54 19.83 23.14
CA GLN A 333 -11.90 19.78 22.61
C GLN A 333 -12.32 21.11 21.97
N ALA A 334 -11.97 22.25 22.58
CA ALA A 334 -12.26 23.59 22.06
C ALA A 334 -11.46 23.90 20.79
N SER A 335 -10.19 23.49 20.73
CA SER A 335 -9.37 23.67 19.52
C SER A 335 -9.83 22.78 18.36
N MET A 336 -10.31 21.56 18.62
CA MET A 336 -10.89 20.72 17.57
C MET A 336 -12.29 21.15 17.14
N GLN A 337 -13.11 21.71 18.06
CA GLN A 337 -14.40 22.31 17.69
C GLN A 337 -14.22 23.62 16.93
N ALA A 338 -13.16 24.37 17.20
CA ALA A 338 -12.85 25.60 16.46
C ALA A 338 -12.40 25.35 15.02
N ASN A 339 -11.89 24.16 14.71
CA ASN A 339 -11.38 23.83 13.37
C ASN A 339 -11.97 22.51 12.85
N GLU A 340 -13.16 22.61 12.24
CA GLU A 340 -13.90 21.48 11.65
C GLU A 340 -13.07 20.69 10.62
N MET A 341 -12.18 21.37 9.89
CA MET A 341 -11.29 20.74 8.92
C MET A 341 -10.27 19.81 9.58
N ALA A 342 -9.71 20.18 10.72
CA ALA A 342 -8.76 19.34 11.46
C ALA A 342 -9.45 18.07 12.00
N ALA A 343 -10.68 18.20 12.50
CA ALA A 343 -11.49 17.07 12.95
C ALA A 343 -11.83 16.11 11.79
N MET A 344 -12.19 16.64 10.62
CA MET A 344 -12.42 15.84 9.42
C MET A 344 -11.16 15.12 8.93
N LEU A 345 -10.02 15.79 8.94
CA LEU A 345 -8.75 15.18 8.54
C LEU A 345 -8.36 14.03 9.47
N LEU A 346 -8.43 14.25 10.79
CA LEU A 346 -8.11 13.21 11.78
C LEU A 346 -9.06 12.01 11.65
N TYR A 347 -10.34 12.28 11.42
CA TYR A 347 -11.34 11.26 11.16
C TYR A 347 -11.02 10.41 9.91
N VAL A 348 -10.66 11.06 8.79
CA VAL A 348 -10.26 10.34 7.56
C VAL A 348 -8.99 9.51 7.80
N CYS A 349 -7.99 10.06 8.50
CA CYS A 349 -6.79 9.31 8.87
C CYS A 349 -7.11 8.07 9.70
N PHE A 350 -7.99 8.20 10.69
CA PHE A 350 -8.44 7.07 11.51
C PHE A 350 -9.16 6.00 10.67
N ALA A 351 -10.05 6.42 9.77
CA ALA A 351 -10.76 5.50 8.88
C ALA A 351 -9.80 4.73 7.96
N VAL A 352 -8.77 5.39 7.43
CA VAL A 352 -7.73 4.76 6.60
C VAL A 352 -6.89 3.76 7.40
N ILE A 353 -6.50 4.12 8.62
CA ILE A 353 -5.76 3.21 9.52
C ILE A 353 -6.61 1.97 9.83
N LEU A 354 -7.87 2.16 10.21
CA LEU A 354 -8.80 1.07 10.51
C LEU A 354 -8.99 0.16 9.30
N LEU A 355 -9.16 0.74 8.11
CA LEU A 355 -9.27 -0.01 6.85
C LEU A 355 -8.03 -0.88 6.61
N SER A 356 -6.83 -0.32 6.79
CA SER A 356 -5.57 -1.03 6.61
C SER A 356 -5.46 -2.24 7.54
N TYR A 357 -5.77 -2.07 8.83
CA TYR A 357 -5.75 -3.17 9.80
C TYR A 357 -6.79 -4.25 9.50
N LEU A 358 -8.00 -3.86 9.08
CA LEU A 358 -9.05 -4.82 8.74
C LEU A 358 -8.74 -5.60 7.47
N LEU A 359 -8.19 -4.96 6.44
CA LEU A 359 -7.72 -5.65 5.24
C LEU A 359 -6.63 -6.67 5.58
N ARG A 360 -5.67 -6.28 6.42
CA ARG A 360 -4.63 -7.20 6.90
C ARG A 360 -5.19 -8.35 7.73
N LEU A 361 -6.21 -8.09 8.55
CA LEU A 361 -6.92 -9.13 9.30
C LEU A 361 -7.62 -10.11 8.36
N VAL A 362 -8.34 -9.61 7.34
CA VAL A 362 -9.01 -10.44 6.32
C VAL A 362 -8.00 -11.28 5.54
N GLU A 363 -6.88 -10.69 5.14
CA GLU A 363 -5.78 -11.41 4.49
C GLU A 363 -5.24 -12.54 5.39
N THR A 364 -4.94 -12.23 6.66
CA THR A 364 -4.45 -13.21 7.64
C THR A 364 -5.49 -14.31 7.88
N ALA A 365 -6.77 -13.97 7.97
CA ALA A 365 -7.86 -14.92 8.16
C ALA A 365 -8.01 -15.87 6.96
N CYS A 366 -7.90 -15.36 5.73
CA CYS A 366 -8.02 -16.16 4.50
C CYS A 366 -6.78 -17.02 4.24
N PHE A 367 -5.57 -16.47 4.36
CA PHE A 367 -4.35 -17.15 3.91
C PHE A 367 -3.57 -17.83 5.04
N SER A 368 -3.52 -17.24 6.23
CA SER A 368 -2.80 -17.83 7.38
C SER A 368 -3.70 -18.78 8.16
N TRP A 369 -4.86 -18.31 8.59
CA TRP A 369 -5.79 -19.14 9.38
C TRP A 369 -6.56 -20.12 8.49
N LYS A 370 -6.76 -19.77 7.21
CA LYS A 370 -7.46 -20.59 6.21
C LYS A 370 -8.84 -20.99 6.70
N ILE A 371 -9.63 -19.98 7.07
CA ILE A 371 -11.03 -20.11 7.54
C ILE A 371 -11.97 -20.31 6.35
#